data_AF-A0A7G1P8R3-F1
#
_entry.id   AF-A0A7G1P8R3-F1
#
_cell.length_a   1.000
_cell.length_b   1.000
_cell.length_c   1.000
_cell.angle_alpha   90.00
_cell.angle_beta   90.00
_cell.angle_gamma   90.00
#
_symmetry.space_group_name_H-M   'P 1'
#
loop_
_entity.id
_entity.type
_entity.pdbx_description
1 polymer ?
#
loop_
_entity_poly.entity_id
_entity_poly.type
_entity_poly.pdbx_seq_one_letter_code
_entity_poly.pdbx_strand_id
1 'polypeptide(L)'
;MPHQIPPGRVQTGDVLRGKISGIEDFGVFVDMGGFEGLIDRLEISWNRIEDHSRFLSVGQEVAVLVLNAVTERGPMALSLKALDPDPMREFAREKLGREVSGTVTEIGPIGAFVRVDVDLDADLVGLVLGRRPNGESEPSRKELQVGDDVSVTVLGVNVHKRQISLAVCGEGEGRRG
;
A
#
# COMPACT_ATOMS: atom_id res chain seq x y z
N MET A 1 5.18 -27.65 -14.29
CA MET A 1 4.15 -28.57 -13.75
C MET A 1 3.17 -27.72 -12.95
N PRO A 2 1.93 -27.43 -13.41
CA PRO A 2 1.00 -26.67 -12.58
C PRO A 2 0.52 -27.58 -11.43
N HIS A 3 0.80 -27.15 -10.20
CA HIS A 3 0.27 -27.78 -8.99
C HIS A 3 -1.24 -27.49 -8.93
N GLN A 4 -2.08 -28.44 -9.33
CA GLN A 4 -3.49 -28.44 -8.95
C GLN A 4 -3.57 -28.95 -7.51
N ILE A 5 -3.88 -28.06 -6.57
CA ILE A 5 -4.14 -28.41 -5.18
C ILE A 5 -5.52 -29.08 -5.12
N PRO A 6 -5.64 -30.33 -4.64
CA PRO A 6 -6.93 -31.00 -4.56
C PRO A 6 -7.89 -30.29 -3.56
N PRO A 7 -9.20 -30.27 -3.84
CA PRO A 7 -10.22 -29.42 -3.18
C PRO A 7 -10.49 -29.68 -1.68
N GLY A 8 -9.67 -30.46 -0.98
CA GLY A 8 -9.87 -30.81 0.44
C GLY A 8 -8.82 -30.26 1.41
N ARG A 9 -7.88 -29.41 0.95
CA ARG A 9 -6.73 -28.95 1.74
C ARG A 9 -6.37 -27.48 1.57
N VAL A 10 -7.27 -26.66 1.03
CA VAL A 10 -6.99 -25.23 0.91
C VAL A 10 -6.87 -24.63 2.31
N GLN A 11 -5.74 -24.01 2.60
CA GLN A 11 -5.45 -23.33 3.85
C GLN A 11 -5.23 -21.84 3.61
N THR A 12 -5.44 -21.04 4.65
CA THR A 12 -5.03 -19.63 4.64
C THR A 12 -3.52 -19.55 4.35
N GLY A 13 -3.16 -18.72 3.37
CA GLY A 13 -1.79 -18.55 2.88
C GLY A 13 -1.47 -19.36 1.62
N ASP A 14 -2.37 -20.23 1.16
CA ASP A 14 -2.16 -20.93 -0.11
C ASP A 14 -2.36 -19.99 -1.30
N VAL A 15 -1.54 -20.18 -2.34
CA VAL A 15 -1.70 -19.50 -3.63
C VAL A 15 -2.47 -20.42 -4.57
N LEU A 16 -3.66 -19.99 -4.96
CA LEU A 16 -4.52 -20.69 -5.91
C LEU A 16 -4.57 -19.96 -7.24
N ARG A 17 -4.91 -20.69 -8.31
CA ARG A 17 -5.22 -20.10 -9.61
C ARG A 17 -6.70 -20.34 -9.89
N GLY A 18 -7.38 -19.29 -10.32
CA GLY A 18 -8.77 -19.36 -10.68
C GLY A 18 -9.09 -18.43 -11.84
N LYS A 19 -10.28 -18.61 -12.41
CA LYS A 19 -10.78 -17.85 -13.54
C LYS A 19 -11.77 -16.82 -13.04
N ILE A 20 -11.63 -15.57 -13.47
CA ILE A 20 -12.59 -14.52 -13.09
C ILE A 20 -13.96 -14.87 -13.65
N SER A 21 -14.95 -15.05 -12.78
CA SER A 21 -16.33 -15.34 -13.15
C SER A 21 -17.18 -14.07 -13.25
N GLY A 22 -16.86 -13.05 -12.45
CA GLY A 22 -17.58 -11.78 -12.42
C GLY A 22 -16.76 -10.65 -11.79
N ILE A 23 -17.04 -9.43 -12.21
CA ILE A 23 -16.41 -8.21 -11.68
C ILE A 23 -17.56 -7.27 -11.30
N GLU A 24 -17.58 -6.85 -10.05
CA GLU A 24 -18.56 -5.93 -9.48
C GLU A 24 -17.85 -4.74 -8.84
N ASP A 25 -18.57 -3.65 -8.57
CA ASP A 25 -18.01 -2.43 -7.98
C ASP A 25 -17.39 -2.64 -6.58
N PHE A 26 -17.83 -3.69 -5.88
CA PHE A 26 -17.34 -4.02 -4.55
C PHE A 26 -16.23 -5.10 -4.55
N GLY A 27 -16.02 -5.82 -5.66
CA GLY A 27 -15.05 -6.91 -5.69
C GLY A 27 -15.07 -7.78 -6.95
N VAL A 28 -14.16 -8.74 -6.99
CA VAL A 28 -13.97 -9.65 -8.13
C VAL A 28 -14.20 -11.08 -7.68
N PHE A 29 -15.07 -11.77 -8.42
CA PHE A 29 -15.39 -13.18 -8.20
C PHE A 29 -14.48 -14.07 -9.03
N VAL A 30 -13.90 -15.07 -8.39
CA VAL A 30 -12.96 -16.00 -8.99
C VAL A 30 -13.45 -17.42 -8.76
N ASP A 31 -13.69 -18.13 -9.86
CA ASP A 31 -14.00 -19.55 -9.87
C ASP A 31 -12.71 -20.37 -9.89
N MET A 32 -12.54 -21.23 -8.89
CA MET A 32 -11.38 -22.11 -8.74
C MET A 32 -11.71 -23.57 -9.05
N GLY A 33 -12.79 -23.85 -9.79
CA GLY A 33 -13.14 -25.19 -10.24
C GLY A 33 -13.74 -26.08 -9.14
N GLY A 34 -14.55 -25.48 -8.26
CA GLY A 34 -15.22 -26.20 -7.16
C GLY A 34 -15.54 -25.32 -5.95
N PHE A 35 -14.87 -24.17 -5.83
CA PHE A 35 -15.16 -23.14 -4.85
C PHE A 35 -15.15 -21.76 -5.50
N GLU A 36 -16.00 -20.88 -4.98
CA GLU A 36 -16.03 -19.48 -5.36
C GLU A 36 -15.27 -18.66 -4.32
N GLY A 37 -14.36 -17.82 -4.80
CA GLY A 37 -13.65 -16.85 -3.97
C GLY A 37 -13.97 -15.43 -4.38
N LEU A 38 -13.96 -14.53 -3.40
CA LEU A 38 -14.20 -13.10 -3.58
C LEU A 38 -12.93 -12.34 -3.20
N ILE A 39 -12.47 -11.49 -4.11
CA ILE A 39 -11.43 -10.49 -3.86
C ILE A 39 -12.13 -9.17 -3.58
N ASP A 40 -11.97 -8.63 -2.37
CA ASP A 40 -12.47 -7.29 -2.03
C ASP A 40 -11.71 -6.23 -2.84
N ARG A 41 -12.34 -5.11 -3.22
CA ARG A 41 -11.67 -3.99 -3.91
C ARG A 41 -10.38 -3.52 -3.22
N LEU A 42 -10.32 -3.60 -1.89
CA LEU A 42 -9.15 -3.22 -1.09
C LEU A 42 -8.01 -4.24 -1.19
N GLU A 43 -8.31 -5.46 -1.64
CA GLU A 43 -7.39 -6.59 -1.81
C GLU A 43 -6.96 -6.80 -3.27
N ILE A 44 -7.45 -5.99 -4.21
CA ILE A 44 -7.07 -6.07 -5.64
C ILE A 44 -5.67 -5.51 -5.87
N SER A 45 -5.33 -4.35 -5.31
CA SER A 45 -4.04 -3.68 -5.53
C SER A 45 -3.63 -2.82 -4.32
N TRP A 46 -2.34 -2.52 -4.23
CA TRP A 46 -1.77 -1.58 -3.26
C TRP A 46 -2.09 -0.12 -3.58
N ASN A 47 -2.36 0.19 -4.85
CA ASN A 47 -2.70 1.51 -5.34
C ASN A 47 -4.19 1.84 -5.20
N ARG A 48 -4.48 3.11 -4.95
CA ARG A 48 -5.78 3.54 -4.43
C ARG A 48 -6.76 4.03 -5.49
N ILE A 49 -6.33 4.35 -6.72
CA ILE A 49 -7.11 5.29 -7.54
C ILE A 49 -7.44 4.91 -8.99
N GLU A 50 -6.62 4.28 -9.83
CA GLU A 50 -6.98 4.24 -11.27
C GLU A 50 -6.92 2.84 -11.90
N ASP A 51 -8.08 2.40 -12.41
CA ASP A 51 -8.27 1.32 -13.39
C ASP A 51 -8.14 -0.14 -12.93
N HIS A 52 -8.60 -0.48 -11.72
CA HIS A 52 -8.73 -1.88 -11.25
C HIS A 52 -9.50 -2.80 -12.24
N SER A 53 -10.46 -2.25 -12.98
CA SER A 53 -11.28 -2.95 -13.98
C SER A 53 -10.62 -3.09 -15.35
N ARG A 54 -9.51 -2.39 -15.66
CA ARG A 54 -8.85 -2.51 -16.97
C ARG A 54 -7.88 -3.68 -17.06
N PHE A 55 -7.36 -4.16 -15.94
CA PHE A 55 -6.39 -5.25 -15.89
C PHE A 55 -7.01 -6.63 -15.60
N LEU A 56 -8.28 -6.64 -15.21
CA LEU A 56 -9.03 -7.85 -14.87
C LEU A 56 -10.19 -7.98 -15.83
N SER A 57 -10.23 -9.09 -16.58
CA SER A 57 -11.32 -9.42 -17.50
C SER A 57 -12.05 -10.67 -17.05
N VAL A 58 -13.38 -10.68 -17.21
CA VAL A 58 -14.16 -11.92 -17.02
C VAL A 58 -13.60 -13.00 -17.94
N GLY A 59 -13.29 -14.14 -17.36
CA GLY A 59 -12.69 -15.28 -18.03
C GLY A 59 -11.16 -15.31 -18.03
N GLN A 60 -10.48 -14.32 -17.48
CA GLN A 60 -9.03 -14.31 -17.29
C GLN A 60 -8.63 -15.23 -16.14
N GLU A 61 -7.53 -15.96 -16.30
CA GLU A 61 -6.90 -16.70 -15.20
C GLU A 61 -6.03 -15.77 -14.35
N VAL A 62 -6.25 -15.79 -13.04
CA VAL A 62 -5.48 -15.02 -12.06
C VAL A 62 -4.98 -15.94 -10.95
N ALA A 63 -3.78 -15.64 -10.44
CA ALA A 63 -3.29 -16.23 -9.20
C ALA A 63 -3.79 -15.38 -8.03
N VAL A 64 -4.21 -16.01 -6.94
CA VAL A 64 -4.78 -15.35 -5.75
C VAL A 64 -4.24 -16.01 -4.49
N LEU A 65 -4.00 -15.22 -3.43
CA LEU A 65 -3.68 -15.74 -2.11
C LEU A 65 -4.98 -15.94 -1.31
N VAL A 66 -5.11 -17.08 -0.65
CA VAL A 66 -6.23 -17.38 0.25
C VAL A 66 -6.00 -16.67 1.58
N LEU A 67 -6.80 -15.64 1.88
CA LEU A 67 -6.77 -14.98 3.19
C LEU A 67 -7.57 -15.78 4.23
N ASN A 68 -8.69 -16.37 3.81
CA ASN A 68 -9.50 -17.20 4.69
C ASN A 68 -10.13 -18.36 3.91
N ALA A 69 -9.74 -19.57 4.26
CA ALA A 69 -10.23 -20.81 3.66
C ALA A 69 -11.51 -21.35 4.31
N VAL A 70 -11.88 -20.87 5.51
CA VAL A 70 -13.02 -21.41 6.27
C VAL A 70 -14.25 -20.53 6.06
N THR A 71 -15.19 -21.03 5.28
CA THR A 71 -16.47 -20.35 5.09
C THR A 71 -17.62 -21.33 5.26
N GLU A 72 -18.04 -21.52 6.51
CA GLU A 72 -19.22 -22.35 6.81
C GLU A 72 -20.49 -21.91 6.05
N ARG A 73 -20.54 -20.69 5.47
CA ARG A 73 -21.71 -20.12 4.76
C ARG A 73 -21.42 -19.08 3.65
N GLY A 74 -20.21 -19.00 3.07
CA GLY A 74 -19.89 -17.90 2.11
C GLY A 74 -18.69 -18.15 1.17
N PRO A 75 -18.38 -17.21 0.26
CA PRO A 75 -17.21 -17.31 -0.63
C PRO A 75 -15.90 -17.08 0.13
N MET A 76 -14.83 -17.77 -0.28
CA MET A 76 -13.50 -17.61 0.33
C MET A 76 -12.97 -16.19 0.15
N ALA A 77 -12.32 -15.64 1.18
CA ALA A 77 -11.68 -14.33 1.08
C ALA A 77 -10.32 -14.49 0.38
N LEU A 78 -10.16 -13.80 -0.74
CA LEU A 78 -8.98 -13.85 -1.60
C LEU A 78 -8.30 -12.48 -1.67
N SER A 79 -7.01 -12.49 -1.98
CA SER A 79 -6.23 -11.27 -2.22
C SER A 79 -5.32 -11.42 -3.42
N LEU A 80 -5.36 -10.43 -4.30
CA LEU A 80 -4.39 -10.27 -5.39
C LEU A 80 -3.15 -9.55 -4.88
N LYS A 81 -3.33 -8.46 -4.13
CA LYS A 81 -2.21 -7.64 -3.64
C LYS A 81 -1.28 -8.39 -2.70
N ALA A 82 -1.78 -9.41 -1.99
CA ALA A 82 -0.95 -10.18 -1.06
C ALA A 82 0.07 -11.09 -1.77
N LEU A 83 -0.04 -11.26 -3.10
CA LEU A 83 0.97 -11.90 -3.92
C LEU A 83 2.11 -10.95 -4.29
N ASP A 84 1.83 -9.65 -4.30
CA ASP A 84 2.82 -8.63 -4.58
C ASP A 84 3.56 -8.23 -3.28
N PRO A 85 4.87 -7.95 -3.38
CA PRO A 85 5.62 -7.43 -2.25
C PRO A 85 4.97 -6.14 -1.75
N ASP A 86 4.74 -6.06 -0.43
CA ASP A 86 4.17 -4.86 0.19
C ASP A 86 5.12 -3.68 -0.05
N PRO A 87 4.73 -2.69 -0.88
CA PRO A 87 5.62 -1.60 -1.28
C PRO A 87 6.04 -0.76 -0.08
N MET A 88 5.23 -0.71 0.99
CA MET A 88 5.60 -0.01 2.21
C MET A 88 6.64 -0.78 3.02
N ARG A 89 6.61 -2.12 2.98
CA ARG A 89 7.68 -2.94 3.58
C ARG A 89 8.98 -2.81 2.81
N GLU A 90 8.90 -2.76 1.48
CA GLU A 90 10.07 -2.54 0.62
C GLU A 90 10.65 -1.15 0.85
N PHE A 91 9.80 -0.12 0.84
CA PHE A 91 10.16 1.24 1.21
C PHE A 91 10.78 1.33 2.61
N ALA A 92 10.18 0.68 3.61
CA ALA A 92 10.74 0.66 4.96
C ALA A 92 12.09 -0.06 5.05
N ARG A 93 12.37 -1.03 4.18
CA ARG A 93 13.66 -1.71 4.16
C ARG A 93 14.74 -0.89 3.49
N GLU A 94 14.41 -0.21 2.39
CA GLU A 94 15.40 0.54 1.61
C GLU A 94 15.57 2.00 2.06
N LYS A 95 14.46 2.66 2.39
CA LYS A 95 14.41 4.11 2.57
C LYS A 95 14.25 4.55 4.02
N LEU A 96 14.05 3.64 4.97
CA LEU A 96 14.01 3.99 6.40
C LEU A 96 15.35 4.61 6.85
N GLY A 97 15.30 5.81 7.40
CA GLY A 97 16.47 6.60 7.77
C GLY A 97 17.20 7.24 6.59
N ARG A 98 16.66 7.14 5.36
CA ARG A 98 17.17 7.82 4.17
C ARG A 98 16.34 9.06 3.85
N GLU A 99 16.96 9.96 3.12
CA GLU A 99 16.29 11.10 2.50
C GLU A 99 15.69 10.67 1.16
N VAL A 100 14.48 11.14 0.91
CA VAL A 100 13.68 10.88 -0.28
C VAL A 100 13.05 12.18 -0.74
N SER A 101 12.88 12.35 -2.05
CA SER A 101 12.12 13.45 -2.62
C SER A 101 10.62 13.15 -2.51
N GLY A 102 9.83 14.19 -2.32
CA GLY A 102 8.38 14.05 -2.42
C GLY A 102 7.67 15.38 -2.58
N THR A 103 6.46 15.32 -3.11
CA THR A 103 5.63 16.48 -3.37
C THR A 103 4.59 16.65 -2.27
N VAL A 104 4.43 17.87 -1.74
CA VAL A 104 3.40 18.18 -0.74
C VAL A 104 2.02 18.03 -1.38
N THR A 105 1.20 17.10 -0.89
CA THR A 105 -0.17 16.90 -1.39
C THR A 105 -1.22 17.66 -0.61
N GLU A 106 -1.02 17.80 0.70
CA GLU A 106 -2.00 18.41 1.58
C GLU A 106 -1.30 18.96 2.82
N ILE A 107 -1.77 20.09 3.36
CA ILE A 107 -1.24 20.66 4.60
C ILE A 107 -2.37 20.76 5.61
N GLY A 108 -2.28 19.96 6.67
CA GLY A 108 -3.24 19.88 7.75
C GLY A 108 -2.80 20.60 9.03
N PRO A 109 -3.63 20.55 10.09
CA PRO A 109 -3.32 21.14 11.39
C PRO A 109 -2.20 20.40 12.14
N ILE A 110 -1.99 19.11 11.84
CA ILE A 110 -0.96 18.26 12.46
C ILE A 110 0.38 18.30 11.71
N GLY A 111 0.41 18.82 10.47
CA GLY A 111 1.57 18.74 9.61
C GLY A 111 1.25 18.79 8.12
N ALA A 112 2.26 18.52 7.30
CA ALA A 112 2.13 18.41 5.84
C ALA A 112 2.18 16.93 5.41
N PHE A 113 1.28 16.55 4.52
CA PHE A 113 1.30 15.27 3.83
C PHE A 113 2.14 15.42 2.57
N VAL A 114 3.17 14.58 2.46
CA VAL A 114 4.10 14.56 1.35
C VAL A 114 3.98 13.20 0.67
N ARG A 115 3.68 13.21 -0.63
CA ARG A 115 3.73 12.02 -1.47
C ARG A 115 5.18 11.78 -1.84
N VAL A 116 5.71 10.62 -1.49
CA VAL A 116 7.10 10.29 -1.73
C VAL A 116 7.23 9.76 -3.16
N ASP A 117 8.14 10.35 -3.93
CA ASP A 117 8.49 9.85 -5.26
C ASP A 117 9.53 8.74 -5.08
N VAL A 118 9.07 7.51 -5.27
CA VAL A 118 9.88 6.30 -5.20
C VAL A 118 9.69 5.49 -6.45
N ASP A 119 10.70 4.71 -6.83
CA ASP A 119 10.65 3.73 -7.91
C ASP A 119 9.80 2.49 -7.52
N LEU A 120 8.70 2.71 -6.81
CA LEU A 120 7.73 1.71 -6.41
C LEU A 120 6.40 2.06 -7.07
N ASP A 121 5.69 1.07 -7.61
CA ASP A 121 4.34 1.22 -8.17
C ASP A 121 3.29 1.42 -7.05
N ALA A 122 3.53 2.37 -6.14
CA ALA A 122 2.73 2.62 -4.97
C ALA A 122 2.70 4.11 -4.60
N ASP A 123 1.50 4.68 -4.46
CA ASP A 123 1.29 6.02 -3.91
C ASP A 123 1.56 6.02 -2.39
N LEU A 124 2.82 6.27 -2.01
CA LEU A 124 3.23 6.38 -0.61
C LEU A 124 3.10 7.82 -0.12
N VAL A 125 2.25 8.04 0.88
CA VAL A 125 2.08 9.35 1.53
C VAL A 125 2.62 9.29 2.95
N GLY A 126 3.56 10.18 3.27
CA GLY A 126 4.06 10.36 4.62
C GLY A 126 3.64 11.68 5.24
N LEU A 127 3.62 11.70 6.57
CA LEU A 127 3.27 12.86 7.37
C LEU A 127 4.55 13.51 7.91
N VAL A 128 4.78 14.75 7.50
CA VAL A 128 5.72 15.67 8.12
C VAL A 128 5.01 16.38 9.26
N LEU A 129 5.43 16.14 10.51
CA LEU A 129 4.86 16.84 11.66
C LEU A 129 5.31 18.31 11.66
N GLY A 130 4.35 19.25 11.72
CA GLY A 130 4.65 20.69 11.72
C GLY A 130 5.22 21.22 13.05
N ARG A 131 5.34 20.37 14.06
CA ARG A 131 5.86 20.73 15.38
C ARG A 131 6.71 19.58 15.91
N ARG A 132 8.01 19.82 16.12
CA ARG A 132 8.88 18.83 16.75
C ARG A 132 8.40 18.58 18.20
N PRO A 133 8.59 17.36 18.76
CA PRO A 133 8.20 17.05 20.14
C PRO A 133 8.93 17.91 21.20
N ASN A 134 10.05 18.53 20.84
CA ASN A 134 10.80 19.48 21.66
C ASN A 134 10.26 20.93 21.60
N GLY A 135 9.17 21.18 20.87
CA GLY A 135 8.52 22.50 20.80
C GLY A 135 9.12 23.46 19.77
N GLU A 136 10.14 23.04 19.02
CA GLU A 136 10.72 23.84 17.95
C GLU A 136 9.80 23.84 16.71
N SER A 137 9.65 25.02 16.11
CA SER A 137 8.91 25.21 14.87
C SER A 137 9.83 24.88 13.69
N GLU A 138 9.58 23.75 13.03
CA GLU A 138 10.04 23.50 11.65
C GLU A 138 9.37 24.53 10.71
N PRO A 139 9.94 24.81 9.52
CA PRO A 139 9.76 26.08 8.83
C PRO A 139 8.30 26.46 8.78
N SER A 140 8.08 27.66 9.31
CA SER A 140 6.79 28.33 9.42
C SER A 140 5.92 27.94 8.24
N ARG A 141 4.67 27.58 8.51
CA ARG A 141 3.51 27.35 7.61
C ARG A 141 3.41 28.18 6.31
N LYS A 142 4.29 29.17 6.11
CA LYS A 142 4.50 30.05 4.97
C LYS A 142 5.48 29.53 3.90
N GLU A 143 6.35 28.55 4.18
CA GLU A 143 7.39 28.13 3.22
C GLU A 143 7.04 26.86 2.42
N LEU A 144 6.02 26.10 2.83
CA LEU A 144 5.56 24.93 2.10
C LEU A 144 4.17 25.18 1.51
N GLN A 145 4.05 25.02 0.20
CA GLN A 145 2.79 25.04 -0.54
C GLN A 145 2.42 23.63 -1.01
N VAL A 146 1.11 23.39 -1.16
CA VAL A 146 0.63 22.17 -1.82
C VAL A 146 1.13 22.20 -3.26
N GLY A 147 1.84 21.15 -3.67
CA GLY A 147 2.50 21.02 -4.96
C GLY A 147 4.00 21.30 -4.92
N ASP A 148 4.57 21.73 -3.79
CA ASP A 148 6.01 21.93 -3.69
C ASP A 148 6.75 20.59 -3.57
N ASP A 149 7.84 20.47 -4.33
CA ASP A 149 8.79 19.37 -4.21
C ASP A 149 9.77 19.63 -3.07
N VAL A 150 9.76 18.74 -2.09
CA VAL A 150 10.57 18.84 -0.87
C VAL A 150 11.39 17.58 -0.66
N SER A 151 12.57 17.75 -0.06
CA SER A 151 13.38 16.62 0.40
C SER A 151 13.04 16.31 1.85
N VAL A 152 12.65 15.06 2.10
CA VAL A 152 12.16 14.59 3.39
C VAL A 152 12.94 13.35 3.83
N THR A 153 13.29 13.28 5.10
CA THR A 153 13.93 12.12 5.71
C THR A 153 12.88 11.20 6.31
N VAL A 154 12.97 9.91 6.01
CA VAL A 154 12.09 8.88 6.57
C VAL A 154 12.52 8.56 7.99
N LEU A 155 11.81 9.10 8.98
CA LEU A 155 12.09 8.83 10.39
C LEU A 155 11.58 7.46 10.83
N GLY A 156 10.43 7.03 10.29
CA GLY A 156 9.77 5.81 10.72
C GLY A 156 8.69 5.39 9.75
N VAL A 157 8.49 4.08 9.60
CA VAL A 157 7.42 3.52 8.79
C VAL A 157 6.61 2.54 9.64
N ASN A 158 5.32 2.81 9.80
CA ASN A 158 4.38 1.93 10.46
C ASN A 158 3.56 1.17 9.41
N VAL A 159 4.00 -0.07 9.14
CA VAL A 159 3.38 -0.93 8.14
C VAL A 159 1.92 -1.28 8.47
N HIS A 160 1.60 -1.44 9.76
CA HIS A 160 0.25 -1.80 10.19
C HIS A 160 -0.75 -0.64 10.04
N LYS A 161 -0.32 0.58 10.32
CA LYS A 161 -1.15 1.79 10.23
C LYS A 161 -1.07 2.47 8.86
N ARG A 162 -0.29 1.92 7.93
CA ARG A 162 0.05 2.55 6.64
C ARG A 162 0.47 4.00 6.80
N GLN A 163 1.32 4.27 7.78
CA GLN A 163 1.72 5.61 8.15
C GLN A 163 3.24 5.73 8.06
N ILE A 164 3.70 6.67 7.25
CA ILE A 164 5.12 7.03 7.16
C ILE A 164 5.30 8.34 7.93
N SER A 165 6.25 8.36 8.85
CA SER A 165 6.70 9.54 9.56
C SER A 165 7.87 10.14 8.81
N LEU A 166 7.69 11.36 8.33
CA LEU A 166 8.67 12.11 7.59
C LEU A 166 9.12 13.33 8.40
N ALA A 167 10.31 13.81 8.12
CA ALA A 167 10.78 15.13 8.55
C ALA A 167 11.34 15.87 7.34
N VAL A 168 11.06 17.16 7.24
CA VAL A 168 11.67 18.00 6.20
C VAL A 168 13.16 18.12 6.52
N CYS A 169 13.99 17.97 5.51
CA CYS A 169 15.41 18.26 5.62
C CYS A 169 15.59 19.79 5.63
N GLY A 170 15.37 20.42 6.78
CA GLY A 170 15.70 21.83 6.96
C GLY A 170 17.22 22.00 7.00
N GLU A 171 17.77 22.95 6.24
CA GLU A 171 19.13 23.47 6.47
C GLU A 171 19.23 23.93 7.93
N GLY A 172 19.71 23.06 8.82
CA GLY A 172 19.55 23.33 10.24
C GLY A 172 20.05 22.27 11.20
N GLU A 173 21.08 21.51 10.87
CA GLU A 173 21.89 20.89 11.93
C GLU A 173 23.37 21.04 11.62
N GLY A 174 23.90 22.18 12.06
CA GLY A 174 25.33 22.38 12.18
C GLY A 174 25.94 21.26 12.99
N ARG A 175 26.99 20.66 12.42
CA ARG A 175 28.09 20.03 13.15
C ARG A 175 28.28 20.75 14.50
N ARG A 176 27.91 20.12 15.61
CA ARG A 176 28.54 20.42 16.89
C ARG A 176 29.67 19.41 17.06
N GLY A 177 30.89 19.95 17.00
CA GLY A 177 32.12 19.25 17.35
C GLY A 177 32.35 19.18 18.84
#